data_AF-A0A562XIN5-F1
#
_entry.id   AF-A0A562XIN5-F1
#
_cell.length_a   1.000
_cell.length_b   1.000
_cell.length_c   1.000
_cell.angle_alpha   90.00
_cell.angle_beta   90.00
_cell.angle_gamma   90.00
#
_symmetry.space_group_name_H-M   'P 1'
#
loop_
_entity.id
_entity.type
_entity.pdbx_description
1 polymer ?
#
loop_
_entity_poly.entity_id
_entity_poly.type
_entity_poly.pdbx_seq_one_letter_code
_entity_poly.pdbx_strand_id
1 'polypeptide(L)'
;GIEWFIEAPDYDEDKSKGLKIIKPITSVIDGKIVQIFDIFTPLKEDIDEAKEYKEFYEICDFEVLASGHKFTGTFIDALEYIKANFKG
;
A
#
# COMPACT_ATOMS: atom_id res chain seq x y z
N GLY A 1 14.33 0.33 10.47
CA GLY A 1 13.21 0.31 9.52
C GLY A 1 12.43 1.59 9.68
N ILE A 2 11.97 2.18 8.58
CA ILE A 2 11.00 3.29 8.61
C ILE A 2 9.63 2.64 8.50
N GLU A 3 8.75 2.96 9.45
CA GLU A 3 7.36 2.48 9.49
C GLU A 3 6.49 3.40 8.63
N TRP A 4 5.67 2.83 7.75
CA TRP A 4 4.80 3.58 6.83
C TRP A 4 3.33 3.28 7.12
N PHE A 5 2.49 4.31 7.15
CA PHE A 5 1.05 4.22 7.39
C PHE A 5 0.30 4.86 6.20
N ILE A 6 -0.46 4.06 5.45
CA ILE A 6 -1.34 4.51 4.36
C ILE A 6 -2.76 4.10 4.76
N GLU A 7 -3.68 5.05 4.94
CA GLU A 7 -5.06 4.79 5.36
C GLU A 7 -6.05 5.67 4.59
N ALA A 8 -7.16 5.07 4.15
CA ALA A 8 -8.27 5.77 3.53
C ALA A 8 -9.12 6.51 4.59
N PRO A 9 -9.71 7.67 4.28
CA PRO A 9 -10.47 8.47 5.25
C PRO A 9 -11.68 7.74 5.87
N ASP A 10 -12.15 6.67 5.24
CA ASP A 10 -13.30 5.85 5.62
C ASP A 10 -12.91 4.48 6.19
N TYR A 11 -11.65 4.30 6.60
CA TYR A 11 -11.21 3.08 7.26
C TYR A 11 -12.05 2.77 8.51
N ASP A 12 -12.49 1.51 8.61
CA ASP A 12 -13.27 0.96 9.72
C ASP A 12 -12.78 -0.47 9.99
N GLU A 13 -12.17 -0.68 11.15
CA GLU A 13 -11.53 -1.95 11.54
C GLU A 13 -12.54 -3.11 11.48
N ASP A 14 -13.77 -2.90 11.98
CA ASP A 14 -14.83 -3.92 12.04
C ASP A 14 -15.38 -4.30 10.66
N LYS A 15 -15.22 -3.42 9.66
CA LYS A 15 -15.64 -3.67 8.27
C LYS A 15 -14.51 -4.17 7.38
N SER A 16 -13.27 -4.10 7.86
CA SER A 16 -12.10 -4.37 7.04
C SER A 16 -11.67 -5.84 7.09
N LYS A 17 -11.13 -6.34 5.97
CA LYS A 17 -10.52 -7.68 5.90
C LYS A 17 -9.03 -7.56 5.58
N GLY A 18 -8.19 -8.17 6.42
CA GLY A 18 -6.74 -8.24 6.22
C GLY A 18 -6.32 -9.15 5.04
N LEU A 19 -5.33 -8.71 4.27
CA LEU A 19 -4.59 -9.42 3.23
C LEU A 19 -3.11 -9.53 3.67
N LYS A 20 -2.47 -10.70 3.45
CA LYS A 20 -1.17 -11.08 4.03
C LYS A 20 0.07 -10.80 3.15
N ILE A 21 -0.08 -10.02 2.09
CA ILE A 21 0.78 -10.15 0.89
C ILE A 21 2.09 -9.36 1.00
N ILE A 22 2.18 -8.47 1.97
CA ILE A 22 3.39 -7.70 2.25
C ILE A 22 3.53 -7.78 3.77
N LYS A 23 4.74 -7.84 4.34
CA LYS A 23 4.86 -7.32 5.70
C LYS A 23 4.77 -5.80 5.53
N PRO A 24 3.52 -5.33 5.49
CA PRO A 24 2.60 -5.50 6.61
C PRO A 24 1.08 -5.59 6.28
N ILE A 25 0.21 -5.35 7.28
CA ILE A 25 -1.25 -5.49 7.19
C ILE A 25 -1.82 -4.59 6.08
N THR A 26 -2.34 -5.23 5.03
CA THR A 26 -3.18 -4.59 4.02
C THR A 26 -4.64 -4.88 4.35
N SER A 27 -5.53 -3.89 4.36
CA SER A 27 -6.94 -4.07 4.68
C SER A 27 -7.83 -3.59 3.55
N VAL A 28 -8.94 -4.28 3.30
CA VAL A 28 -9.93 -3.93 2.26
C VAL A 28 -11.34 -3.76 2.82
N ILE A 29 -12.10 -2.82 2.24
CA ILE A 29 -13.57 -2.66 2.42
C ILE A 29 -14.20 -2.66 1.02
N ASP A 30 -15.22 -3.49 0.80
CA ASP A 30 -15.94 -3.61 -0.48
C ASP A 30 -15.05 -3.82 -1.73
N GLY A 31 -13.90 -4.48 -1.55
CA GLY A 31 -12.94 -4.71 -2.64
C GLY A 31 -12.08 -3.50 -3.00
N LYS A 32 -11.98 -2.51 -2.11
CA LYS A 32 -11.05 -1.38 -2.20
C LYS A 32 -10.04 -1.45 -1.08
N ILE A 33 -8.79 -1.10 -1.35
CA ILE A 33 -7.76 -1.03 -0.30
C ILE A 33 -8.02 0.21 0.54
N VAL A 34 -8.18 0.00 1.85
CA VAL A 34 -8.45 1.06 2.83
C VAL A 34 -7.29 1.28 3.79
N GLN A 35 -6.35 0.34 3.87
CA GLN A 35 -5.17 0.50 4.73
C GLN A 35 -4.01 -0.35 4.21
N ILE A 36 -2.79 0.19 4.27
CA ILE A 36 -1.54 -0.58 4.28
C ILE A 36 -0.63 0.02 5.36
N PHE A 37 -0.30 -0.77 6.38
CA PHE A 37 0.36 -0.27 7.59
C PHE A 37 1.58 -1.10 7.97
N ASP A 38 2.77 -0.50 8.15
CA ASP A 38 4.10 -1.07 8.52
C ASP A 38 4.97 -1.58 7.34
N ILE A 39 4.94 -0.88 6.19
CA ILE A 39 5.54 -1.42 4.96
C ILE A 39 7.06 -1.34 5.04
N PHE A 40 7.71 -2.50 5.18
CA PHE A 40 9.15 -2.58 4.90
C PHE A 40 9.40 -2.36 3.41
N THR A 41 10.59 -1.88 3.04
CA THR A 41 10.99 -1.76 1.63
C THR A 41 10.69 -3.08 0.90
N PRO A 42 9.72 -3.08 -0.05
CA PRO A 42 9.22 -4.33 -0.59
C PRO A 42 10.28 -4.96 -1.50
N LEU A 43 10.41 -6.29 -1.43
CA LEU A 43 11.19 -7.08 -2.36
C LEU A 43 10.42 -7.25 -3.67
N LYS A 44 11.11 -7.72 -4.71
CA LYS A 44 10.46 -8.02 -5.99
C LYS A 44 9.36 -9.07 -5.84
N GLU A 45 9.58 -10.07 -4.99
CA GLU A 45 8.64 -11.16 -4.72
C GLU A 45 7.33 -10.63 -4.11
N ASP A 46 7.41 -9.71 -3.14
CA ASP A 46 6.23 -9.08 -2.53
C ASP A 46 5.39 -8.31 -3.57
N ILE A 47 6.05 -7.60 -4.49
CA ILE A 47 5.37 -6.85 -5.56
C ILE A 47 4.76 -7.81 -6.60
N ASP A 48 5.43 -8.92 -6.90
CA ASP A 48 4.91 -9.92 -7.83
C ASP A 48 3.70 -10.64 -7.23
N GLU A 49 3.67 -10.93 -5.93
CA GLU A 49 2.48 -11.46 -5.24
C GLU A 49 1.33 -10.44 -5.18
N ALA A 50 1.62 -9.16 -4.95
CA ALA A 50 0.62 -8.10 -4.93
C ALA A 50 -0.16 -7.97 -6.26
N LYS A 51 0.45 -8.33 -7.39
CA LYS A 51 -0.19 -8.33 -8.72
C LYS A 51 -1.30 -9.37 -8.87
N GLU A 52 -1.41 -10.35 -7.97
CA GLU A 52 -2.51 -11.32 -7.99
C GLU A 52 -3.85 -10.72 -7.53
N TYR A 53 -3.81 -9.54 -6.92
CA TYR A 53 -4.97 -8.89 -6.30
C TYR A 53 -5.49 -7.76 -7.18
N LYS A 54 -6.72 -7.92 -7.67
CA LYS A 54 -7.38 -6.92 -8.52
C LYS A 54 -7.48 -5.55 -7.86
N GLU A 55 -7.57 -5.52 -6.53
CA GLU A 55 -7.71 -4.32 -5.71
C GLU A 55 -6.46 -3.43 -5.79
N PHE A 56 -5.29 -4.01 -6.04
CA PHE A 56 -4.02 -3.28 -6.14
C PHE A 56 -3.91 -2.49 -7.46
N TYR A 57 -4.80 -2.72 -8.41
CA TYR A 57 -4.88 -2.01 -9.69
C TYR A 57 -5.90 -0.85 -9.66
N GLU A 58 -6.54 -0.57 -8.53
CA GLU A 58 -7.35 0.64 -8.39
C GLU A 58 -6.47 1.89 -8.51
N ILE A 59 -6.96 2.90 -9.24
CA ILE A 59 -6.28 4.19 -9.36
C ILE A 59 -6.61 5.03 -8.13
N CYS A 60 -5.57 5.47 -7.42
CA CYS A 60 -5.65 6.26 -6.20
C CYS A 60 -4.71 7.46 -6.27
N ASP A 61 -5.01 8.46 -5.43
CA ASP A 61 -4.11 9.58 -5.17
C ASP A 61 -3.25 9.27 -3.93
N PHE A 62 -1.94 9.43 -4.08
CA PHE A 62 -0.95 9.17 -3.04
C PHE A 62 -0.20 10.44 -2.65
N GLU A 63 0.15 10.53 -1.37
CA GLU A 63 0.99 11.60 -0.82
C GLU A 63 2.10 11.01 0.06
N VAL A 64 3.34 11.32 -0.28
CA VAL A 64 4.53 10.95 0.48
C VAL A 64 4.77 12.02 1.54
N LEU A 65 4.31 11.79 2.77
CA LEU A 65 4.34 12.79 3.84
C LEU A 65 5.73 13.39 4.12
N ALA A 66 6.79 12.59 4.00
CA ALA A 66 8.16 13.04 4.25
C ALA A 66 8.66 14.09 3.25
N SER A 67 8.14 14.10 2.02
CA SER A 67 8.57 15.01 0.94
C SER A 67 7.45 15.91 0.42
N GLY A 68 6.20 15.65 0.78
CA GLY A 68 5.02 16.26 0.17
C GLY A 68 4.83 15.88 -1.30
N HIS A 69 5.56 14.89 -1.81
CA HIS A 69 5.42 14.42 -3.19
C HIS A 69 4.05 13.76 -3.36
N LYS A 70 3.29 14.19 -4.36
CA LYS A 70 1.97 13.64 -4.68
C LYS A 70 1.99 13.01 -6.07
N PHE A 71 1.33 11.88 -6.21
CA PHE A 71 1.18 11.22 -7.49
C PHE A 71 -0.13 10.44 -7.54
N THR A 72 -0.66 10.26 -8.74
CA THR A 72 -1.84 9.42 -9.02
C THR A 72 -1.36 8.16 -9.71
N GLY A 73 -1.79 6.99 -9.23
CA GLY A 73 -1.35 5.70 -9.77
C GLY A 73 -2.07 4.54 -9.11
N THR A 74 -1.56 3.34 -9.31
CA THR A 74 -2.02 2.12 -8.62
C THR A 74 -1.24 1.88 -7.33
N PHE A 75 -1.72 0.98 -6.48
CA PHE A 75 -0.94 0.53 -5.33
C PHE A 75 0.38 -0.15 -5.74
N ILE A 76 0.41 -0.83 -6.90
CA ILE A 76 1.65 -1.38 -7.46
C ILE A 76 2.66 -0.26 -7.76
N ASP A 77 2.21 0.86 -8.33
CA ASP A 77 3.07 2.01 -8.60
C ASP A 77 3.63 2.59 -7.29
N ALA A 78 2.82 2.65 -6.24
CA ALA A 78 3.27 3.08 -4.92
C ALA A 78 4.35 2.14 -4.33
N LEU A 79 4.19 0.81 -4.46
CA LEU A 79 5.19 -0.16 -3.99
C LEU A 79 6.51 -0.07 -4.76
N GLU A 80 6.46 0.08 -6.08
CA GLU A 80 7.65 0.28 -6.92
C GLU A 80 8.33 1.62 -6.61
N TYR A 81 7.54 2.68 -6.34
CA TYR A 81 8.08 3.95 -5.85
C TYR A 81 8.82 3.76 -4.52
N ILE A 82 8.24 3.03 -3.56
CA ILE A 82 8.87 2.81 -2.26
C ILE A 82 10.19 2.06 -2.43
N LYS A 83 10.19 0.97 -3.19
CA LYS A 83 11.38 0.16 -3.50
C LYS A 83 12.49 0.97 -4.18
N ALA A 84 12.15 1.89 -5.08
CA ALA A 84 13.11 2.71 -5.79
C ALA A 84 13.73 3.83 -4.93
N ASN A 85 12.94 4.40 -4.01
CA ASN A 85 13.30 5.65 -3.33
C ASN A 85 13.66 5.49 -1.84
N PHE A 86 13.16 4.46 -1.16
CA PHE A 86 13.42 4.23 0.25
C PHE A 86 14.25 2.96 0.44
N LYS A 87 15.54 3.15 0.69
CA LYS A 87 16.47 2.08 1.06
C LYS A 87 16.46 1.94 2.58
N GLY A 88 15.85 0.85 3.07
CA GLY A 88 15.94 0.39 4.46
C GLY A 88 17.17 -0.46 4.71
#